data_AF-F8NB90-F1
#
_entry.id   AF-F8NB90-F1
#
_cell.length_a   1.000
_cell.length_b   1.000
_cell.length_c   1.000
_cell.angle_alpha   90.00
_cell.angle_beta   90.00
_cell.angle_gamma   90.00
#
_symmetry.space_group_name_H-M   'P 1'
#
loop_
_entity.id
_entity.type
_entity.pdbx_description
1 polymer ?
#
loop_
_entity_poly.entity_id
_entity_poly.type
_entity_poly.pdbx_seq_one_letter_code
_entity_poly.pdbx_strand_id
1 'polypeptide(L)'
;MEIKFDIHTIKNADGKGNGHAYVQLEAGTPITDDELAGNIEASCSLTRADVKAVLAALRYHIRQELECGRRFHLPGIGYFSLSAGLSQPTDGKRVTGNDVWLRGINFLPESSLTGEVRKGVSFTRSKRATSSIEYTEDELMKKLNEYHVDHRFITRQAMRDSFGLSGYMADKWLTRLVGQGKLKKEGNRHAPLYFWA
;
A
#
# COMPACT_ATOMS: atom_id res chain seq x y z
N MET A 1 -4.48 7.92 19.38
CA MET A 1 -4.92 6.81 18.50
C MET A 1 -3.65 6.15 17.98
N GLU A 2 -3.46 4.84 18.18
CA GLU A 2 -2.23 4.16 17.76
C GLU A 2 -2.33 3.73 16.30
N ILE A 3 -1.39 4.18 15.46
CA ILE A 3 -1.29 3.77 14.06
C ILE A 3 -0.69 2.37 14.02
N LYS A 4 -1.41 1.43 13.43
CA LYS A 4 -0.91 0.06 13.28
C LYS A 4 0.11 -0.03 12.15
N PHE A 5 1.14 -0.83 12.33
CA PHE A 5 2.13 -1.10 11.29
C PHE A 5 2.53 -2.56 11.21
N ASP A 6 2.99 -2.98 10.03
CA ASP A 6 3.69 -4.24 9.79
C ASP A 6 5.06 -3.99 9.14
N ILE A 7 5.93 -4.99 9.16
CA ILE A 7 7.26 -4.95 8.56
C ILE A 7 7.28 -5.84 7.32
N HIS A 8 7.65 -5.27 6.18
CA HIS A 8 7.80 -5.97 4.92
C HIS A 8 9.26 -5.94 4.47
N THR A 9 9.68 -6.94 3.70
CA THR A 9 11.04 -7.00 3.17
C THR A 9 11.01 -6.89 1.66
N ILE A 10 11.70 -5.89 1.10
CA ILE A 10 11.97 -5.83 -0.34
C ILE A 10 13.22 -6.66 -0.60
N LYS A 11 13.06 -7.74 -1.37
CA LYS A 11 14.19 -8.54 -1.85
C LYS A 11 14.94 -7.78 -2.94
N ASN A 12 16.27 -7.86 -2.91
CA ASN A 12 17.16 -7.25 -3.92
C ASN A 12 17.04 -5.73 -4.07
N ALA A 13 16.71 -4.98 -3.00
CA ALA A 13 16.55 -3.52 -3.14
C ALA A 13 17.85 -2.81 -3.58
N ASP A 14 19.03 -3.38 -3.27
CA ASP A 14 20.34 -2.85 -3.68
C ASP A 14 21.00 -3.64 -4.83
N GLY A 15 20.31 -4.60 -5.44
CA GLY A 15 20.90 -5.50 -6.45
C GLY A 15 21.99 -6.46 -5.91
N LYS A 16 22.30 -6.43 -4.61
CA LYS A 16 23.32 -7.29 -3.94
C LYS A 16 22.74 -8.50 -3.20
N GLY A 17 21.47 -8.84 -3.39
CA GLY A 17 20.84 -9.99 -2.72
C GLY A 17 20.30 -9.71 -1.30
N ASN A 18 20.78 -8.68 -0.62
CA ASN A 18 20.30 -8.34 0.72
C ASN A 18 18.91 -7.70 0.67
N GLY A 19 18.00 -8.21 1.50
CA GLY A 19 16.67 -7.66 1.66
C GLY A 19 16.66 -6.41 2.53
N HIS A 20 15.80 -5.43 2.20
CA HIS A 20 15.58 -4.23 3.01
C HIS A 20 14.22 -4.27 3.66
N ALA A 21 14.22 -4.18 5.00
CA ALA A 21 12.99 -4.09 5.77
C ALA A 21 12.42 -2.66 5.68
N TYR A 22 11.13 -2.52 5.42
CA TYR A 22 10.40 -1.26 5.47
C TYR A 22 9.12 -1.41 6.29
N VAL A 23 8.72 -0.29 6.90
CA VAL A 23 7.49 -0.21 7.68
C VAL A 23 6.33 0.09 6.73
N GLN A 24 5.31 -0.76 6.76
CA GLN A 24 4.04 -0.50 6.09
C GLN A 24 3.00 -0.13 7.16
N LEU A 25 2.43 1.07 7.03
CA LEU A 25 1.33 1.50 7.89
C LEU A 25 0.02 0.87 7.43
N GLU A 26 -0.82 0.44 8.38
CA GLU A 26 -2.19 0.04 8.12
C GLU A 26 -3.01 1.31 7.84
N ALA A 27 -3.40 1.51 6.58
CA ALA A 27 -4.18 2.68 6.18
C ALA A 27 -5.57 2.65 6.84
N GLY A 28 -5.91 3.71 7.57
CA GLY A 28 -7.28 3.96 8.01
C GLY A 28 -8.18 4.35 6.83
N THR A 29 -9.49 4.32 7.04
CA THR A 29 -10.46 4.86 6.08
C THR A 29 -10.16 6.34 5.82
N PRO A 30 -9.94 6.76 4.56
CA PRO A 30 -9.80 8.16 4.24
C PRO A 30 -11.07 8.92 4.59
N ILE A 31 -10.93 10.16 5.09
CA ILE A 31 -12.07 11.06 5.24
C ILE A 31 -12.66 11.36 3.86
N THR A 32 -13.98 11.45 3.79
CA THR A 32 -14.71 11.84 2.57
C THR A 32 -14.75 13.35 2.40
N ASP A 33 -15.04 13.82 1.18
CA ASP A 33 -15.22 15.25 0.89
C ASP A 33 -16.34 15.88 1.74
N ASP A 34 -17.42 15.13 2.00
CA ASP A 34 -18.54 15.60 2.81
C ASP A 34 -18.21 15.63 4.32
N GLU A 35 -17.43 14.67 4.82
CA GLU A 35 -16.91 14.71 6.20
C GLU A 35 -15.93 15.87 6.38
N LEU A 36 -15.02 16.10 5.43
CA LEU A 36 -14.11 17.24 5.46
C LEU A 36 -14.89 18.57 5.50
N ALA A 37 -15.84 18.74 4.58
CA ALA A 37 -16.66 19.95 4.53
C ALA A 37 -17.49 20.14 5.81
N GLY A 38 -18.06 19.06 6.35
CA GLY A 38 -18.79 19.08 7.62
C GLY A 38 -17.90 19.44 8.81
N ASN A 39 -16.68 18.91 8.88
CA ASN A 39 -15.72 19.21 9.94
C ASN A 39 -15.28 20.68 9.91
N ILE A 40 -15.08 21.25 8.72
CA ILE A 40 -14.73 22.67 8.56
C ILE A 40 -15.92 23.56 8.94
N GLU A 41 -17.13 23.24 8.48
CA GLU A 41 -18.35 23.96 8.87
C GLU A 41 -18.60 23.94 10.38
N ALA A 42 -18.29 22.84 11.06
CA ALA A 42 -18.38 22.77 12.51
C ALA A 42 -17.29 23.59 13.24
N SER A 43 -16.20 23.94 12.56
CA SER A 43 -15.02 24.58 13.15
C SER A 43 -14.92 26.09 12.86
N CYS A 44 -15.66 26.60 11.87
CA CYS A 44 -15.64 28.01 11.49
C CYS A 44 -16.95 28.45 10.82
N SER A 45 -17.00 29.67 10.28
CA SER A 45 -18.22 30.24 9.67
C SER A 45 -18.49 29.82 8.23
N LEU A 46 -17.63 28.99 7.61
CA LEU A 46 -17.82 28.53 6.24
C LEU A 46 -18.87 27.43 6.19
N THR A 47 -19.83 27.53 5.29
CA THR A 47 -20.77 26.42 5.04
C THR A 47 -20.10 25.30 4.25
N ARG A 48 -20.67 24.10 4.24
CA ARG A 48 -20.22 23.01 3.35
C ARG A 48 -20.14 23.44 1.88
N ALA A 49 -21.04 24.31 1.44
CA ALA A 49 -21.04 24.84 0.08
C ALA A 49 -19.83 25.77 -0.16
N ASP A 50 -19.52 26.64 0.79
CA ASP A 50 -18.35 27.53 0.72
C ASP A 50 -17.05 26.73 0.69
N VAL A 51 -16.94 25.68 1.51
CA VAL A 51 -15.75 24.80 1.52
C VAL A 51 -15.53 24.16 0.15
N LYS A 52 -16.58 23.60 -0.46
CA LYS A 52 -16.50 23.00 -1.80
C LYS A 52 -16.09 24.05 -2.85
N ALA A 53 -16.62 25.27 -2.75
CA ALA A 53 -16.25 26.38 -3.63
C ALA A 53 -14.77 26.77 -3.48
N VAL A 54 -14.27 26.87 -2.25
CA VAL A 54 -12.85 27.18 -1.97
C VAL A 54 -11.93 26.09 -2.51
N LEU A 55 -12.26 24.82 -2.33
CA LEU A 55 -11.46 23.70 -2.87
C LEU A 55 -11.41 23.72 -4.40
N ALA A 56 -12.53 24.05 -5.06
CA ALA A 56 -12.58 24.20 -6.52
C ALA A 56 -11.71 25.39 -7.00
N ALA A 57 -11.77 26.53 -6.30
CA ALA A 57 -10.95 27.70 -6.61
C ALA A 57 -9.45 27.43 -6.38
N LEU A 58 -9.09 26.78 -5.27
CA LEU A 58 -7.71 26.37 -5.00
C LEU A 58 -7.18 25.45 -6.09
N ARG A 59 -7.96 24.44 -6.51
CA ARG A 59 -7.59 23.55 -7.63
C ARG A 59 -7.30 24.34 -8.91
N TYR A 60 -8.14 25.32 -9.23
CA TYR A 60 -7.96 26.18 -10.40
C TYR A 60 -6.62 26.94 -10.33
N HIS A 61 -6.33 27.61 -9.21
CA HIS A 61 -5.10 28.38 -9.05
C HIS A 61 -3.85 27.48 -8.99
N ILE A 62 -3.90 26.34 -8.28
CA ILE A 62 -2.80 25.37 -8.26
C ILE A 62 -2.45 24.93 -9.70
N ARG A 63 -3.46 24.60 -10.51
CA ARG A 63 -3.24 24.21 -11.91
C ARG A 63 -2.53 25.32 -12.70
N GLN A 64 -3.03 26.55 -12.63
CA GLN A 64 -2.49 27.69 -13.40
C GLN A 64 -1.04 28.02 -13.03
N GLU A 65 -0.72 28.01 -11.73
CA GLU A 65 0.64 28.27 -11.26
C GLU A 65 1.61 27.18 -11.70
N LEU A 66 1.18 25.91 -11.61
CA LEU A 66 1.99 24.77 -12.06
C LEU A 66 2.19 24.74 -13.57
N GLU A 67 1.17 25.06 -14.37
CA GLU A 67 1.26 25.20 -15.84
C GLU A 67 2.28 26.26 -16.26
N CYS A 68 2.48 27.28 -15.42
CA CYS A 68 3.50 28.31 -15.61
C CYS A 68 4.88 27.91 -15.06
N GLY A 69 5.07 26.68 -14.62
CA GLY A 69 6.32 26.20 -14.01
C GLY A 69 6.62 26.77 -12.63
N ARG A 70 5.66 27.43 -11.98
CA ARG A 70 5.81 27.97 -10.62
C ARG A 70 5.44 26.93 -9.58
N ARG A 71 5.97 27.10 -8.37
CA ARG A 71 5.52 26.34 -7.20
C ARG A 71 4.33 27.05 -6.58
N PHE A 72 3.35 26.29 -6.11
CA PHE A 72 2.19 26.85 -5.39
C PHE A 72 2.37 26.61 -3.89
N HIS A 73 2.44 27.68 -3.10
CA HIS A 73 2.47 27.59 -1.63
C HIS A 73 1.04 27.69 -1.10
N LEU A 74 0.61 26.66 -0.37
CA LEU A 74 -0.61 26.67 0.42
C LEU A 74 -0.23 26.91 1.88
N PRO A 75 -0.46 28.13 2.42
CA PRO A 75 0.05 28.52 3.74
C PRO A 75 -0.39 27.57 4.86
N GLY A 76 0.56 27.18 5.70
CA GLY A 76 0.34 26.27 6.83
C GLY A 76 0.17 24.80 6.42
N ILE A 77 0.20 24.49 5.12
CA ILE A 77 -0.02 23.14 4.60
C ILE A 77 1.22 22.63 3.86
N GLY A 78 1.65 23.32 2.80
CA GLY A 78 2.77 22.83 2.00
C GLY A 78 2.90 23.46 0.62
N TYR A 79 3.77 22.87 -0.18
CA TYR A 79 4.09 23.30 -1.53
C TYR A 79 3.70 22.24 -2.56
N PHE A 80 3.08 22.69 -3.65
CA PHE A 80 2.92 21.90 -4.87
C PHE A 80 3.99 22.30 -5.88
N SER A 81 4.59 21.31 -6.54
CA SER A 81 5.58 21.53 -7.60
C SER A 81 5.52 20.45 -8.67
N LEU A 82 5.94 20.78 -9.89
CA LEU A 82 6.02 19.78 -10.96
C LEU A 82 7.21 18.83 -10.74
N SER A 83 7.01 17.57 -11.10
CA SER A 83 8.06 16.59 -11.31
C SER A 83 8.09 16.22 -12.79
N ALA A 84 9.28 16.19 -13.39
CA ALA A 84 9.47 15.83 -14.78
C ALA A 84 10.36 14.59 -14.89
N GLY A 85 10.14 13.82 -15.96
CA GLY A 85 10.95 12.66 -16.31
C GLY A 85 11.33 12.71 -17.79
N LEU A 86 12.26 11.83 -18.17
CA LEU A 86 12.59 11.62 -19.58
C LEU A 86 11.63 10.60 -20.18
N SER A 87 11.18 10.86 -21.42
CA SER A 87 10.26 9.98 -22.14
C SER A 87 10.95 8.70 -22.61
N GLN A 88 12.26 8.76 -22.85
CA GLN A 88 13.11 7.63 -23.21
C GLN A 88 14.48 7.70 -22.51
N PRO A 89 15.14 6.55 -22.26
CA PRO A 89 16.54 6.54 -21.83
C PRO A 89 17.42 7.22 -22.88
N THR A 90 18.23 8.19 -22.47
CA THR A 90 19.11 8.96 -23.36
C THR A 90 20.48 9.09 -22.73
N ASP A 91 21.53 9.12 -23.56
CA ASP A 91 22.93 9.30 -23.14
C ASP A 91 23.23 10.75 -22.67
N GLY A 92 22.18 11.56 -22.44
CA GLY A 92 22.25 12.89 -21.83
C GLY A 92 22.80 14.01 -22.72
N LYS A 93 23.34 13.70 -23.90
CA LYS A 93 24.07 14.68 -24.72
C LYS A 93 23.18 15.66 -25.50
N ARG A 94 21.89 15.35 -25.69
CA ARG A 94 20.89 16.25 -26.31
C ARG A 94 19.49 15.92 -25.79
N VAL A 95 19.08 16.58 -24.70
CA VAL A 95 17.70 16.53 -24.19
C VAL A 95 17.00 17.83 -24.60
N THR A 96 15.89 17.72 -25.31
CA THR A 96 15.00 18.81 -25.71
C THR A 96 13.71 18.79 -24.90
N GLY A 97 12.89 19.83 -25.00
CA GLY A 97 11.58 19.87 -24.32
C GLY A 97 10.65 18.72 -24.71
N ASN A 98 10.76 18.18 -25.94
CA ASN A 98 9.97 17.03 -26.40
C ASN A 98 10.39 15.71 -25.75
N ASP A 99 11.60 15.65 -25.18
CA ASP A 99 12.13 14.48 -24.48
C ASP A 99 11.72 14.48 -23.00
N VAL A 100 11.09 15.57 -22.53
CA VAL A 100 10.66 15.76 -21.16
C VAL A 100 9.14 15.58 -21.08
N TRP A 101 8.69 14.72 -20.16
CA TRP A 101 7.27 14.56 -19.87
C TRP A 101 6.98 14.87 -18.40
N LEU A 102 5.74 15.28 -18.14
CA LEU A 102 5.27 15.56 -16.79
C LEU A 102 5.08 14.26 -16.01
N ARG A 103 6.01 13.96 -15.10
CA ARG A 103 5.95 12.78 -14.24
C ARG A 103 4.80 12.84 -13.23
N GLY A 104 4.46 14.04 -12.77
CA GLY A 104 3.39 14.27 -11.81
C GLY A 104 3.58 15.53 -10.98
N ILE A 105 2.78 15.70 -9.95
CA ILE A 105 2.84 16.83 -9.02
C ILE A 105 3.35 16.33 -7.67
N ASN A 106 4.44 16.92 -7.18
CA ASN A 106 4.95 16.68 -5.83
C ASN A 106 4.19 17.55 -4.84
N PHE A 107 3.81 16.98 -3.71
CA PHE A 107 3.38 17.72 -2.53
C PHE A 107 4.47 17.61 -1.44
N LEU A 108 4.98 18.75 -1.01
CA LEU A 108 5.94 18.86 0.09
C LEU A 108 5.25 19.54 1.28
N PRO A 109 4.90 18.82 2.36
CA PRO A 109 4.29 19.44 3.53
C PRO A 109 5.26 20.43 4.19
N GLU A 110 4.72 21.45 4.86
CA GLU A 110 5.54 22.31 5.70
C GLU A 110 6.15 21.53 6.87
N SER A 111 7.34 21.98 7.31
CA SER A 111 8.03 21.39 8.46
C SER A 111 7.26 21.58 9.76
N SER A 112 6.51 22.68 9.89
CA SER A 112 5.58 22.97 10.98
C SER A 112 4.52 21.87 11.10
N LEU A 113 3.75 21.64 10.03
CA LEU A 113 2.72 20.62 9.96
C LEU A 113 3.28 19.22 10.24
N THR A 114 4.43 18.89 9.63
CA THR A 114 5.10 17.59 9.86
C THR A 114 5.52 17.44 11.33
N GLY A 115 6.01 18.51 11.95
CA GLY A 115 6.41 18.53 13.35
C GLY A 115 5.23 18.37 14.31
N GLU A 116 4.09 18.97 14.00
CA GLU A 116 2.84 18.83 14.77
C GLU A 116 2.31 17.40 14.69
N VAL A 117 2.21 16.83 13.48
CA VAL A 117 1.80 15.44 13.28
C VAL A 117 2.72 14.48 14.04
N ARG A 118 4.05 14.69 13.96
CA ARG A 118 5.03 13.84 14.65
C ARG A 118 4.80 13.77 16.18
N LYS A 119 4.35 14.86 16.80
CA LYS A 119 4.05 14.90 18.25
C LYS A 119 2.77 14.12 18.60
N GLY A 120 1.83 14.00 17.67
CA GLY A 120 0.53 13.37 17.90
C GLY A 120 0.45 11.89 17.51
N VAL A 121 1.45 11.33 16.83
CA VAL A 121 1.44 9.94 16.36
C VAL A 121 2.15 8.98 17.29
N SER A 122 1.57 7.80 17.47
CA SER A 122 2.18 6.64 18.11
C SER A 122 1.95 5.40 17.26
N PHE A 123 2.87 4.43 17.33
CA PHE A 123 2.87 3.25 16.47
C PHE A 123 2.79 1.96 17.27
N THR A 124 1.94 1.03 16.80
CA THR A 124 1.78 -0.30 17.42
C THR A 124 1.81 -1.38 16.36
N ARG A 125 2.49 -2.50 16.63
CA ARG A 125 2.60 -3.58 15.66
C ARG A 125 1.24 -4.25 15.44
N SER A 126 0.87 -4.49 14.18
CA SER A 126 -0.36 -5.20 13.84
C SER A 126 -0.27 -6.66 14.33
N LYS A 127 -1.38 -7.18 14.89
CA LYS A 127 -1.46 -8.60 15.29
C LYS A 127 -1.58 -9.54 14.09
N ARG A 128 -1.97 -9.02 12.93
CA ARG A 128 -2.04 -9.77 11.67
C ARG A 128 -0.83 -9.36 10.84
N ALA A 129 0.00 -10.34 10.47
CA ALA A 129 1.00 -10.14 9.44
C ALA A 129 0.25 -9.91 8.11
N THR A 130 0.50 -8.76 7.50
CA THR A 130 0.00 -8.38 6.17
C THR A 130 0.89 -9.02 5.10
N SER A 131 2.14 -9.33 5.44
CA SER A 131 3.03 -10.15 4.63
C SER A 131 2.80 -11.65 4.87
N SER A 132 2.69 -12.41 3.78
CA SER A 132 2.69 -13.87 3.85
C SER A 132 4.06 -14.33 4.34
N ILE A 133 4.09 -15.28 5.28
CA ILE A 133 5.33 -16.00 5.58
C ILE A 133 5.80 -16.64 4.27
N GLU A 134 7.08 -16.48 3.98
CA GLU A 134 7.72 -17.18 2.88
C GLU A 134 8.18 -18.53 3.36
N TYR A 135 7.65 -19.58 2.74
CA TYR A 135 8.14 -20.93 2.92
C TYR A 135 8.92 -21.35 1.69
N THR A 136 10.00 -22.09 1.91
CA THR A 136 10.48 -23.03 0.90
C THR A 136 9.47 -24.18 0.75
N GLU A 137 9.54 -24.91 -0.37
CA GLU A 137 8.62 -26.03 -0.58
C GLU A 137 8.78 -27.11 0.50
N ASP A 138 10.01 -27.37 0.95
CA ASP A 138 10.31 -28.38 1.97
C ASP A 138 9.79 -27.97 3.35
N GLU A 139 9.96 -26.70 3.74
CA GLU A 139 9.43 -26.17 5.01
C GLU A 139 7.90 -26.22 5.04
N LEU A 140 7.25 -25.83 3.93
CA LEU A 140 5.80 -25.87 3.85
C LEU A 140 5.30 -27.32 3.91
N MET A 141 5.93 -28.24 3.19
CA MET A 141 5.56 -29.66 3.19
C MET A 141 5.74 -30.30 4.57
N LYS A 142 6.84 -29.99 5.28
CA LYS A 142 7.05 -30.45 6.64
C LYS A 142 5.89 -30.02 7.55
N LYS A 143 5.54 -28.74 7.51
CA LYS A 143 4.45 -28.17 8.32
C LYS A 143 3.08 -28.72 7.91
N LEU A 144 2.85 -28.98 6.63
CA LEU A 144 1.64 -29.65 6.14
C LEU A 144 1.54 -31.08 6.65
N ASN A 145 2.65 -31.82 6.69
CA ASN A 145 2.67 -33.18 7.23
C ASN A 145 2.40 -33.20 8.74
N GLU A 146 2.94 -32.22 9.49
CA GLU A 146 2.61 -32.03 10.92
C GLU A 146 1.11 -31.73 11.09
N TYR A 147 0.54 -30.86 10.25
CA TYR A 147 -0.89 -30.54 10.28
C TYR A 147 -1.79 -31.73 9.92
N HIS A 148 -1.33 -32.60 9.01
CA HIS A 148 -2.06 -33.80 8.57
C HIS A 148 -2.30 -34.81 9.70
N VAL A 149 -1.43 -34.86 10.71
CA VAL A 149 -1.58 -35.79 11.85
C VAL A 149 -2.94 -35.63 12.53
N ASP A 150 -3.38 -34.39 12.68
CA ASP A 150 -4.63 -34.06 13.38
C ASP A 150 -5.78 -33.67 12.43
N HIS A 151 -5.50 -33.47 11.14
CA HIS A 151 -6.47 -32.95 10.16
C HIS A 151 -6.46 -33.76 8.87
N ARG A 152 -7.63 -34.30 8.50
CA ARG A 152 -7.81 -35.13 7.29
C ARG A 152 -7.77 -34.34 5.97
N PHE A 153 -8.00 -33.03 6.01
CA PHE A 153 -7.96 -32.16 4.85
C PHE A 153 -7.44 -30.78 5.24
N ILE A 154 -6.98 -30.03 4.26
CA ILE A 154 -6.62 -28.63 4.41
C ILE A 154 -7.54 -27.74 3.58
N THR A 155 -7.80 -26.55 4.10
CA THR A 155 -8.59 -25.52 3.41
C THR A 155 -7.75 -24.28 3.18
N ARG A 156 -8.20 -23.41 2.28
CA ARG A 156 -7.61 -22.07 2.10
C ARG A 156 -7.58 -21.29 3.41
N GLN A 157 -8.60 -21.40 4.26
CA GLN A 157 -8.64 -20.70 5.54
C GLN A 157 -7.59 -21.24 6.51
N ALA A 158 -7.45 -22.58 6.60
CA ALA A 158 -6.39 -23.20 7.41
C ALA A 158 -4.99 -22.77 6.95
N MET A 159 -4.74 -22.70 5.63
CA MET A 159 -3.50 -22.15 5.06
C MET A 159 -3.22 -20.70 5.51
N ARG A 160 -4.27 -19.89 5.67
CA ARG A 160 -4.10 -18.50 6.13
C ARG A 160 -3.83 -18.43 7.63
N ASP A 161 -4.63 -19.12 8.43
CA ASP A 161 -4.63 -18.97 9.88
C ASP A 161 -3.50 -19.76 10.54
N SER A 162 -3.26 -20.99 10.12
CA SER A 162 -2.26 -21.89 10.72
C SER A 162 -0.86 -21.73 10.10
N PHE A 163 -0.79 -21.25 8.85
CA PHE A 163 0.46 -21.09 8.11
C PHE A 163 0.83 -19.62 7.88
N GLY A 164 0.02 -18.66 8.32
CA GLY A 164 0.34 -17.23 8.20
C GLY A 164 0.47 -16.77 6.73
N LEU A 165 -0.26 -17.42 5.82
CA LEU A 165 -0.25 -17.09 4.41
C LEU A 165 -1.30 -16.03 4.08
N SER A 166 -1.00 -15.17 3.11
CA SER A 166 -2.04 -14.33 2.51
C SER A 166 -3.02 -15.20 1.70
N GLY A 167 -4.23 -14.70 1.45
CA GLY A 167 -5.21 -15.44 0.64
C GLY A 167 -4.69 -15.82 -0.75
N TYR A 168 -3.95 -14.91 -1.39
CA TYR A 168 -3.30 -15.17 -2.68
C TYR A 168 -2.20 -16.24 -2.59
N MET A 169 -1.32 -16.16 -1.58
CA MET A 169 -0.24 -17.13 -1.41
C MET A 169 -0.78 -18.51 -1.04
N ALA A 170 -1.83 -18.59 -0.23
CA ALA A 170 -2.54 -19.84 0.05
C ALA A 170 -3.06 -20.49 -1.24
N ASP A 171 -3.75 -19.74 -2.09
CA ASP A 171 -4.27 -20.25 -3.38
C ASP A 171 -3.14 -20.69 -4.32
N LYS A 172 -2.05 -19.90 -4.38
CA LYS A 172 -0.88 -20.21 -5.19
C LYS A 172 -0.22 -21.53 -4.76
N TRP A 173 -0.01 -21.73 -3.46
CA TRP A 173 0.56 -22.96 -2.91
C TRP A 173 -0.34 -24.17 -3.12
N LEU A 174 -1.64 -24.04 -2.81
CA LEU A 174 -2.61 -25.13 -3.00
C LEU A 174 -2.68 -25.56 -4.47
N THR A 175 -2.67 -24.61 -5.40
CA THR A 175 -2.67 -24.89 -6.85
C THR A 175 -1.39 -25.63 -7.27
N ARG A 176 -0.22 -25.19 -6.77
CA ARG A 176 1.06 -25.84 -7.05
C ARG A 176 1.11 -27.27 -6.53
N LEU A 177 0.69 -27.49 -5.28
CA LEU A 177 0.71 -28.82 -4.64
C LEU A 177 -0.27 -29.80 -5.31
N VAL A 178 -1.41 -29.30 -5.79
CA VAL A 178 -2.34 -30.11 -6.60
C VAL A 178 -1.72 -30.46 -7.95
N GLY A 179 -1.08 -29.49 -8.63
CA GLY A 179 -0.39 -29.74 -9.90
C GLY A 179 0.77 -30.73 -9.78
N GLN A 180 1.44 -30.78 -8.62
CA GLN A 180 2.48 -31.75 -8.30
C GLN A 180 1.94 -33.12 -7.85
N GLY A 181 0.62 -33.28 -7.73
CA GLY A 181 0.01 -34.52 -7.26
C GLY A 181 0.22 -34.81 -5.77
N LYS A 182 0.60 -33.81 -4.96
CA LYS A 182 0.75 -33.96 -3.50
C LYS A 182 -0.56 -33.77 -2.74
N LEU A 183 -1.47 -33.00 -3.35
CA LEU A 183 -2.82 -32.78 -2.83
C LEU A 183 -3.85 -33.07 -3.93
N LYS A 184 -5.04 -33.52 -3.53
CA LYS A 184 -6.20 -33.68 -4.40
C LYS A 184 -7.26 -32.67 -4.00
N LYS A 185 -7.70 -31.85 -4.96
CA LYS A 185 -8.77 -30.86 -4.76
C LYS A 185 -10.14 -31.52 -4.93
N GLU A 186 -10.96 -31.45 -3.89
CA GLU A 186 -12.35 -31.93 -3.89
C GLU A 186 -13.30 -30.89 -3.25
N GLY A 187 -14.61 -31.12 -3.32
CA GLY A 187 -15.62 -30.24 -2.72
C GLY A 187 -16.18 -29.14 -3.64
N ASN A 188 -16.91 -28.19 -3.05
CA ASN A 188 -17.63 -27.14 -3.77
C ASN A 188 -16.65 -26.06 -4.28
N ARG A 189 -16.94 -25.47 -5.46
CA ARG A 189 -16.22 -24.32 -6.03
C ARG A 189 -16.00 -23.18 -5.02
N HIS A 190 -16.98 -22.92 -4.16
CA HIS A 190 -16.93 -21.84 -3.16
C HIS A 190 -16.28 -22.24 -1.82
N ALA A 191 -16.09 -23.54 -1.58
CA ALA A 191 -15.46 -24.08 -0.37
C ALA A 191 -14.63 -25.32 -0.73
N PRO A 192 -13.51 -25.13 -1.47
CA PRO A 192 -12.67 -26.25 -1.88
C PRO A 192 -11.95 -26.86 -0.68
N LEU A 193 -11.94 -28.19 -0.64
CA LEU A 193 -11.21 -29.01 0.32
C LEU A 193 -10.03 -29.68 -0.40
N TYR A 194 -8.90 -29.77 0.26
CA TYR A 194 -7.69 -30.37 -0.29
C TYR A 194 -7.28 -31.54 0.58
N PHE A 195 -7.26 -32.73 0.01
CA PHE A 195 -6.85 -33.97 0.68
C PHE A 195 -5.42 -34.31 0.27
N TRP A 196 -4.68 -35.00 1.13
CA TRP A 196 -3.40 -35.59 0.75
C TRP A 196 -3.64 -36.71 -0.27
N ALA A 197 -2.80 -36.73 -1.31
CA ALA A 197 -2.89 -37.69 -2.42
C ALA A 197 -2.23 -39.03 -2.07
#